data_AF-A0A2V6PHP6-F1
#
_entry.id   AF-A0A2V6PHP6-F1
#
_cell.length_a   1.000
_cell.length_b   1.000
_cell.length_c   1.000
_cell.angle_alpha   90.00
_cell.angle_beta   90.00
_cell.angle_gamma   90.00
#
_symmetry.space_group_name_H-M   'P 1'
#
loop_
_entity.id
_entity.type
_entity.pdbx_description
1 polymer ?
#
loop_
_entity_poly.entity_id
_entity_poly.type
_entity_poly.pdbx_seq_one_letter_code
_entity_poly.pdbx_strand_id
1 'polypeptide(L)'
;MTINSDYAGPAPERRAKEVVDMLGLGMASSHAPMMFQKAQYWPRVVERIPAEAREHLPHSARVEIATPSVIEGHIQKIEAAFAVLREQVKAYRPDVLVMIGDDQGDMFDDANNPTFSIYTGDEPIWGRSARDPFGVPPQERTKVVFRQHAELSRSLLKGLVKRGFDVANVGKFDPRGNPA
;
A
#
# COMPACT_ATOMS: atom_id res chain seq x y z
N MET A 1 71.25 -7.14 -27.31
CA MET A 1 70.12 -8.08 -27.25
C MET A 1 69.31 -7.70 -26.02
N THR A 2 68.05 -7.34 -26.26
CA THR A 2 66.93 -6.97 -25.38
C THR A 2 66.84 -7.90 -24.16
N ILE A 3 66.17 -7.57 -23.03
CA ILE A 3 64.71 -7.38 -22.91
C ILE A 3 64.36 -6.66 -21.59
N ASN A 4 63.49 -5.63 -21.67
CA ASN A 4 62.64 -5.16 -20.57
C ASN A 4 61.51 -6.16 -20.33
N SER A 5 61.06 -6.36 -19.08
CA SER A 5 59.78 -6.99 -18.79
C SER A 5 59.30 -6.70 -17.35
N ASP A 6 58.87 -5.48 -17.09
CA ASP A 6 57.92 -5.21 -16.01
C ASP A 6 56.51 -5.35 -16.58
N TYR A 7 55.91 -6.53 -16.43
CA TYR A 7 54.50 -6.77 -16.70
C TYR A 7 53.81 -7.15 -15.39
N ALA A 8 53.24 -6.16 -14.72
CA ALA A 8 52.30 -6.39 -13.63
C ALA A 8 50.95 -6.75 -14.27
N GLY A 9 50.55 -8.02 -14.17
CA GLY A 9 49.25 -8.48 -14.67
C GLY A 9 48.08 -7.73 -14.02
N PRO A 10 46.89 -7.76 -14.64
CA PRO A 10 45.73 -7.05 -14.11
C PRO A 10 45.36 -7.61 -12.72
N ALA A 11 45.04 -6.70 -11.80
CA ALA A 11 44.53 -7.05 -10.48
C ALA A 11 43.24 -7.90 -10.63
N PRO A 12 43.02 -8.89 -9.75
CA PRO A 12 41.85 -9.75 -9.85
C PRO A 12 40.58 -8.90 -9.78
N GLU A 13 39.69 -9.11 -10.76
CA GLU A 13 38.35 -8.52 -10.74
C GLU A 13 37.68 -8.86 -9.41
N ARG A 14 37.35 -7.81 -8.64
CA ARG A 14 36.42 -7.96 -7.53
C ARG A 14 35.11 -8.45 -8.12
N ARG A 15 34.78 -9.74 -7.92
CA ARG A 15 33.41 -10.23 -8.12
C ARG A 15 32.49 -9.24 -7.42
N ALA A 16 31.65 -8.55 -8.19
CA ALA A 16 30.53 -7.81 -7.64
C ALA A 16 29.83 -8.78 -6.68
N LYS A 17 29.68 -8.39 -5.42
CA LYS A 17 28.83 -9.14 -4.50
C LYS A 17 27.50 -9.33 -5.22
N GLU A 18 27.05 -10.56 -5.37
CA GLU A 18 25.65 -10.83 -5.72
C GLU A 18 24.82 -10.07 -4.69
N VAL A 19 24.26 -8.94 -5.12
CA VAL A 19 23.20 -8.27 -4.38
C VAL A 19 22.02 -9.19 -4.59
N VAL A 20 21.81 -10.10 -3.66
CA VAL A 20 20.55 -10.83 -3.58
C VAL A 20 19.53 -9.78 -3.16
N ASP A 21 18.83 -9.20 -4.13
CA ASP A 21 17.63 -8.39 -3.91
C ASP A 21 16.58 -9.32 -3.26
N MET A 22 16.68 -9.49 -1.95
CA MET A 22 15.94 -10.52 -1.24
C MET A 22 14.59 -9.96 -0.79
N LEU A 23 13.51 -10.53 -1.31
CA LEU A 23 12.20 -10.45 -0.68
C LEU A 23 12.27 -11.19 0.67
N GLY A 24 12.39 -10.46 1.78
CA GLY A 24 12.60 -11.05 3.11
C GLY A 24 11.44 -10.88 4.10
N LEU A 25 10.40 -10.12 3.76
CA LEU A 25 9.21 -9.95 4.61
C LEU A 25 7.95 -9.86 3.75
N GLY A 26 6.92 -10.63 4.12
CA GLY A 26 5.57 -10.54 3.58
C GLY A 26 4.56 -10.33 4.71
N MET A 27 3.62 -9.40 4.53
CA MET A 27 2.55 -9.12 5.48
C MET A 27 1.25 -8.84 4.72
N ALA A 28 0.12 -9.05 5.38
CA ALA A 28 -1.19 -8.70 4.85
C ALA A 28 -2.03 -8.04 5.95
N SER A 29 -2.85 -7.07 5.55
CA SER A 29 -3.85 -6.45 6.41
C SER A 29 -5.05 -6.06 5.57
N SER A 30 -6.24 -6.17 6.15
CA SER A 30 -7.41 -5.47 5.63
C SER A 30 -7.15 -3.96 5.62
N HIS A 31 -7.73 -3.25 4.65
CA HIS A 31 -7.63 -1.79 4.50
C HIS A 31 -9.02 -1.12 4.60
N ALA A 32 -10.01 -1.81 5.18
CA ALA A 32 -11.35 -1.27 5.34
C ALA A 32 -11.31 0.06 6.12
N PRO A 33 -11.92 1.16 5.61
CA PRO A 33 -11.79 2.49 6.21
C PRO A 33 -12.13 2.55 7.72
N MET A 34 -13.06 1.70 8.17
CA MET A 34 -13.51 1.66 9.56
C MET A 34 -12.47 1.17 10.55
N MET A 35 -11.45 0.44 10.10
CA MET A 35 -10.35 -0.01 10.95
C MET A 35 -9.52 1.15 11.50
N PHE A 36 -9.64 2.34 10.91
CA PHE A 36 -8.88 3.54 11.28
C PHE A 36 -9.71 4.58 12.04
N GLN A 37 -10.97 4.26 12.36
CA GLN A 37 -11.95 5.20 12.91
C GLN A 37 -12.40 4.82 14.32
N LYS A 38 -12.77 5.84 15.11
CA LYS A 38 -13.30 5.70 16.47
C LYS A 38 -14.65 4.98 16.49
N ALA A 39 -14.96 4.29 17.59
CA ALA A 39 -16.20 3.51 17.76
C ALA A 39 -17.47 4.30 17.43
N GLN A 40 -17.51 5.58 17.84
CA GLN A 40 -18.65 6.48 17.59
C GLN A 40 -18.99 6.69 16.10
N TYR A 41 -18.07 6.38 15.17
CA TYR A 41 -18.28 6.56 13.73
C TYR A 41 -18.70 5.26 13.02
N TRP A 42 -18.58 4.10 13.67
CA TRP A 42 -18.94 2.82 13.06
C TRP A 42 -20.42 2.72 12.64
N PRO A 43 -21.38 3.19 13.45
CA PRO A 43 -22.78 3.22 13.03
C PRO A 43 -23.03 4.02 11.74
N ARG A 44 -22.27 5.11 11.51
CA ARG A 44 -22.43 5.97 10.32
C ARG A 44 -22.07 5.26 9.01
N VAL A 45 -21.17 4.28 9.05
CA VAL A 45 -20.86 3.49 7.85
C VAL A 45 -21.91 2.43 7.61
N VAL A 46 -22.52 1.89 8.66
CA VAL A 46 -23.66 0.98 8.52
C VAL A 46 -24.85 1.71 7.90
N GLU A 47 -25.08 2.98 8.24
CA GLU A 47 -26.11 3.81 7.61
C GLU A 47 -25.94 3.99 6.10
N ARG A 48 -24.73 3.82 5.56
CA ARG A 48 -24.47 3.85 4.10
C ARG A 48 -24.91 2.57 3.40
N ILE A 49 -25.10 1.48 4.14
CA ILE A 49 -25.62 0.22 3.60
C ILE A 49 -27.12 0.43 3.31
N PRO A 50 -27.60 0.11 2.09
CA PRO A 50 -29.03 0.19 1.76
C PRO A 50 -29.88 -0.52 2.82
N ALA A 51 -31.05 0.04 3.15
CA ALA A 51 -31.92 -0.49 4.21
C ALA A 51 -32.23 -1.99 4.01
N GLU A 52 -32.56 -2.37 2.77
CA GLU A 52 -32.79 -3.76 2.38
C GLU A 52 -31.58 -4.65 2.70
N ALA A 53 -30.35 -4.22 2.37
CA ALA A 53 -29.14 -4.98 2.69
C ALA A 53 -28.86 -5.06 4.20
N ARG A 54 -29.24 -4.03 4.98
CA ARG A 54 -29.12 -4.06 6.45
C ARG A 54 -30.04 -5.08 7.11
N GLU A 55 -31.24 -5.29 6.56
CA GLU A 55 -32.19 -6.28 7.09
C GLU A 55 -31.66 -7.72 6.94
N HIS A 56 -30.86 -7.96 5.90
CA HIS A 56 -30.22 -9.26 5.64
C HIS A 56 -28.91 -9.47 6.41
N LEU A 57 -28.48 -8.51 7.23
CA LEU A 57 -27.28 -8.70 8.05
C LEU A 57 -27.49 -9.85 9.05
N PRO A 58 -26.50 -10.75 9.19
CA PRO A 58 -26.51 -11.78 10.22
C PRO A 58 -26.84 -11.18 11.59
N HIS A 59 -27.58 -11.92 12.42
CA HIS A 59 -27.96 -11.43 13.74
C HIS A 59 -26.75 -10.99 14.57
N SER A 60 -25.64 -11.73 14.51
CA SER A 60 -24.38 -11.36 15.17
C SER A 60 -23.86 -10.00 14.72
N ALA A 61 -23.82 -9.72 13.42
CA ALA A 61 -23.37 -8.43 12.89
C ALA A 61 -24.25 -7.28 13.38
N ARG A 62 -25.58 -7.48 13.45
CA ARG A 62 -26.51 -6.48 13.98
C ARG A 62 -26.26 -6.18 15.46
N VAL A 63 -26.00 -7.22 16.26
CA VAL A 63 -25.67 -7.07 17.70
C VAL A 63 -24.31 -6.38 17.88
N GLU A 64 -23.29 -6.77 17.12
CA GLU A 64 -21.96 -6.16 17.14
C GLU A 64 -22.01 -4.66 16.84
N ILE A 65 -22.72 -4.27 15.77
CA ILE A 65 -22.89 -2.87 15.36
C ILE A 65 -23.68 -2.06 16.40
N ALA A 66 -24.67 -2.67 17.06
CA ALA A 66 -25.50 -2.00 18.05
C ALA A 66 -24.86 -1.87 19.44
N THR A 67 -23.71 -2.51 19.67
CA THR A 67 -23.09 -2.60 21.01
C THR A 67 -21.75 -1.86 21.06
N PRO A 68 -21.69 -0.63 21.62
CA PRO A 68 -20.47 0.18 21.62
C PRO A 68 -19.24 -0.51 22.23
N SER A 69 -19.41 -1.26 23.33
CA SER A 69 -18.30 -1.98 23.99
C SER A 69 -17.72 -3.10 23.13
N VAL A 70 -18.52 -3.72 22.26
CA VAL A 70 -18.05 -4.73 21.30
C VAL A 70 -17.18 -4.06 20.22
N ILE A 71 -17.64 -2.92 19.69
CA ILE A 71 -16.88 -2.12 18.72
C ILE A 71 -15.54 -1.66 19.31
N GLU A 72 -15.54 -1.15 20.54
CA GLU A 72 -14.30 -0.78 21.24
C GLU A 72 -13.35 -1.97 21.39
N GLY A 73 -13.86 -3.15 21.72
CA GLY A 73 -13.08 -4.39 21.76
C GLY A 73 -12.48 -4.76 20.40
N HIS A 74 -13.19 -4.55 19.29
CA HIS A 74 -12.64 -4.73 17.95
C HIS A 74 -11.52 -3.73 17.64
N ILE A 75 -11.72 -2.45 17.98
CA ILE A 75 -10.70 -1.41 17.78
C ILE A 75 -9.42 -1.74 18.56
N GLN A 76 -9.54 -2.18 19.81
CA GLN A 76 -8.38 -2.60 20.61
C GLN A 76 -7.62 -3.76 19.95
N LYS A 77 -8.32 -4.77 19.43
CA LYS A 77 -7.71 -5.89 18.69
C LYS A 77 -7.02 -5.43 17.41
N ILE A 78 -7.65 -4.52 16.66
CA ILE A 78 -7.09 -3.94 15.42
C ILE A 78 -5.81 -3.17 15.72
N GLU A 79 -5.80 -2.29 16.72
CA GLU A 79 -4.61 -1.52 17.10
C GLU A 79 -3.49 -2.42 17.63
N ALA A 80 -3.81 -3.47 18.40
CA ALA A 80 -2.83 -4.47 18.84
C ALA A 80 -2.20 -5.22 17.64
N ALA A 81 -3.00 -5.61 16.65
CA ALA A 81 -2.50 -6.25 15.43
C ALA A 81 -1.61 -5.30 14.60
N PHE A 82 -2.02 -4.04 14.44
CA PHE A 82 -1.18 -3.03 13.76
C PHE A 82 0.10 -2.73 14.52
N ALA A 83 0.11 -2.83 15.85
CA ALA A 83 1.36 -2.71 16.63
C ALA A 83 2.35 -3.83 16.26
N VAL A 84 1.89 -5.07 16.08
CA VAL A 84 2.74 -6.18 15.63
C VAL A 84 3.32 -5.91 14.24
N LEU A 85 2.49 -5.50 13.28
CA LEU A 85 2.96 -5.17 11.92
C LEU A 85 3.98 -4.02 11.94
N ARG A 86 3.74 -3.00 12.76
CA ARG A 86 4.66 -1.86 12.93
C ARG A 86 6.01 -2.32 13.46
N GLU A 87 6.05 -3.19 14.47
CA GLU A 87 7.30 -3.70 15.02
C GLU A 87 8.02 -4.61 14.02
N GLN A 88 7.32 -5.42 13.21
CA GLN A 88 7.93 -6.21 12.15
C GLN A 88 8.60 -5.33 11.08
N VAL A 89 7.94 -4.27 10.62
CA VAL A 89 8.54 -3.32 9.66
C VAL A 89 9.77 -2.62 10.26
N LYS A 90 9.68 -2.17 11.51
CA LYS A 90 10.80 -1.53 12.21
C LYS A 90 11.99 -2.47 12.41
N ALA A 91 11.73 -3.73 12.73
CA ALA A 91 12.77 -4.72 12.94
C ALA A 91 13.45 -5.11 11.62
N TYR A 92 12.66 -5.32 10.56
CA TYR A 92 13.16 -5.70 9.25
C TYR A 92 13.89 -4.55 8.53
N ARG A 93 13.44 -3.30 8.72
CA ARG A 93 13.98 -2.08 8.08
C ARG A 93 14.10 -2.22 6.56
N PRO A 94 12.98 -2.44 5.85
CA PRO A 94 13.01 -2.56 4.40
C PRO A 94 13.46 -1.25 3.75
N ASP A 95 14.31 -1.33 2.73
CA ASP A 95 14.64 -0.19 1.87
C ASP A 95 13.44 0.24 1.01
N VAL A 96 12.63 -0.74 0.59
CA VAL A 96 11.42 -0.53 -0.20
C VAL A 96 10.28 -1.44 0.29
N LEU A 97 9.08 -0.86 0.39
CA LEU A 97 7.83 -1.58 0.58
C LEU A 97 7.06 -1.62 -0.74
N VAL A 98 6.80 -2.82 -1.27
CA VAL A 98 5.89 -3.01 -2.40
C VAL A 98 4.48 -3.18 -1.85
N MET A 99 3.62 -2.18 -2.05
CA MET A 99 2.22 -2.22 -1.61
C MET A 99 1.33 -2.73 -2.74
N ILE A 100 0.52 -3.74 -2.46
CA ILE A 100 -0.46 -4.31 -3.39
C ILE A 100 -1.85 -4.12 -2.78
N GLY A 101 -2.75 -3.50 -3.53
CA GLY A 101 -4.13 -3.24 -3.13
C GLY A 101 -4.99 -2.88 -4.34
N ASP A 102 -6.28 -2.76 -4.13
CA ASP A 102 -7.23 -2.21 -5.10
C ASP A 102 -7.30 -0.68 -5.01
N ASP A 103 -7.76 -0.06 -6.10
CA ASP A 103 -8.17 1.33 -6.13
C ASP A 103 -9.68 1.40 -5.83
N GLN A 104 -10.07 2.21 -4.85
CA GLN A 104 -11.48 2.39 -4.47
C GLN A 104 -12.14 3.56 -5.21
N GLY A 105 -11.69 3.83 -6.44
CA GLY A 105 -12.11 4.99 -7.24
C GLY A 105 -11.36 6.28 -6.88
N ASP A 106 -10.15 6.16 -6.35
CA ASP A 106 -9.32 7.31 -5.96
C ASP A 106 -8.45 7.77 -7.14
N MET A 107 -7.70 6.83 -7.74
CA MET A 107 -6.82 7.09 -8.87
C MET A 107 -7.53 6.96 -10.21
N PHE A 108 -8.39 5.96 -10.34
CA PHE A 108 -9.03 5.57 -11.59
C PHE A 108 -10.52 5.90 -11.59
N ASP A 109 -11.06 6.15 -12.78
CA ASP A 109 -12.48 6.37 -13.02
C ASP A 109 -13.02 5.32 -14.00
N ASP A 110 -14.32 5.38 -14.29
CA ASP A 110 -14.97 4.44 -15.21
C ASP A 110 -14.43 4.51 -16.64
N ALA A 111 -13.73 5.60 -17.01
CA ALA A 111 -13.11 5.73 -18.33
C ALA A 111 -11.79 4.97 -18.43
N ASN A 112 -11.09 4.72 -17.31
CA ASN A 112 -9.84 3.97 -17.30
C ASN A 112 -9.59 3.28 -15.95
N ASN A 113 -10.01 2.02 -15.84
CA ASN A 113 -9.82 1.18 -14.66
C ASN A 113 -9.06 -0.13 -15.03
N PRO A 114 -7.71 -0.14 -14.93
CA PRO A 114 -6.90 -1.27 -15.36
C PRO A 114 -6.93 -2.44 -14.36
N THR A 115 -6.86 -3.68 -14.85
CA THR A 115 -6.75 -4.89 -14.00
C THR A 115 -5.50 -4.88 -13.12
N PHE A 116 -4.37 -4.47 -13.68
CA PHE A 116 -3.12 -4.26 -12.95
C PHE A 116 -2.55 -2.91 -13.32
N SER A 117 -2.06 -2.17 -12.33
CA SER A 117 -1.31 -0.94 -12.56
C SER A 117 -0.09 -0.86 -11.65
N ILE A 118 0.93 -0.14 -12.10
CA ILE A 118 2.11 0.16 -11.29
C ILE A 118 2.57 1.60 -11.54
N TYR A 119 2.88 2.31 -10.45
CA TYR A 119 3.38 3.67 -10.51
C TYR A 119 4.89 3.69 -10.82
N THR A 120 5.28 4.38 -11.89
CA THR A 120 6.68 4.48 -12.36
C THR A 120 7.21 5.91 -12.48
N GLY A 121 6.38 6.89 -12.10
CA GLY A 121 6.75 8.31 -12.08
C GLY A 121 7.82 8.65 -11.04
N ASP A 122 8.41 9.83 -11.21
CA ASP A 122 9.50 10.34 -10.38
C ASP A 122 9.03 11.31 -9.28
N GLU A 123 7.75 11.70 -9.29
CA GLU A 123 7.15 12.51 -8.25
C GLU A 123 6.60 11.69 -7.06
N PRO A 124 6.54 12.28 -5.86
CA PRO A 124 5.89 11.64 -4.73
C PRO A 124 4.39 11.45 -4.96
N ILE A 125 3.86 10.30 -4.56
CA ILE A 125 2.42 10.06 -4.49
C ILE A 125 1.87 10.52 -3.16
N TRP A 126 0.58 10.77 -3.08
CA TRP A 126 -0.06 11.21 -1.83
C TRP A 126 -1.48 10.68 -1.69
N GLY A 127 -1.95 10.62 -0.45
CA GLY A 127 -3.34 10.38 -0.09
C GLY A 127 -3.70 11.19 1.15
N ARG A 128 -4.89 11.00 1.70
CA ARG A 128 -5.24 11.59 3.00
C ARG A 128 -5.38 10.54 4.09
N SER A 129 -5.13 10.99 5.30
CA SER A 129 -5.18 10.17 6.51
C SER A 129 -6.60 9.66 6.77
N ALA A 130 -6.79 8.34 6.68
CA ALA A 130 -8.00 7.66 7.14
C ALA A 130 -8.17 7.69 8.67
N ARG A 131 -7.17 8.17 9.43
CA ARG A 131 -7.22 8.30 10.90
C ARG A 131 -7.79 9.63 11.36
N ASP A 132 -7.95 10.59 10.45
CA ASP A 132 -8.60 11.85 10.77
C ASP A 132 -10.08 11.59 11.06
N PRO A 133 -10.74 12.39 11.92
CA PRO A 133 -12.11 12.13 12.32
C PRO A 133 -13.04 11.99 11.10
N PHE A 134 -13.91 10.98 11.11
CA PHE A 134 -14.80 10.66 9.98
C PHE A 134 -15.61 11.86 9.46
N GLY A 135 -15.95 12.81 10.33
CA GLY A 135 -16.69 14.03 9.97
C GLY A 135 -15.88 15.10 9.22
N VAL A 136 -14.55 14.97 9.15
CA VAL A 136 -13.70 15.89 8.39
C VAL A 136 -13.81 15.55 6.89
N PRO A 137 -14.16 16.53 6.03
CA PRO A 137 -14.18 16.33 4.59
C PRO A 137 -12.83 15.81 4.08
N PRO A 138 -12.81 14.84 3.14
CA PRO A 138 -11.57 14.26 2.62
C PRO A 138 -10.49 15.30 2.23
N GLN A 139 -10.89 16.39 1.57
CA GLN A 139 -9.99 17.43 1.09
C GLN A 139 -9.28 18.21 2.21
N GLU A 140 -9.88 18.23 3.41
CA GLU A 140 -9.36 18.89 4.61
C GLU A 140 -8.51 17.97 5.49
N ARG A 141 -8.55 16.66 5.23
CA ARG A 141 -7.77 15.69 6.00
C ARG A 141 -6.27 15.89 5.78
N THR A 142 -5.51 15.41 6.75
CA THR A 142 -4.05 15.41 6.77
C THR A 142 -3.53 14.73 5.53
N LYS A 143 -2.79 15.48 4.70
CA LYS A 143 -2.12 14.95 3.51
C LYS A 143 -0.91 14.12 3.94
N VAL A 144 -0.86 12.88 3.46
CA VAL A 144 0.27 11.97 3.67
C VAL A 144 0.98 11.80 2.32
N VAL A 145 2.28 12.04 2.31
CA VAL A 145 3.12 11.97 1.11
C VAL A 145 4.03 10.75 1.22
N PHE A 146 4.06 9.94 0.17
CA PHE A 146 4.88 8.74 0.09
C PHE A 146 5.95 8.91 -0.96
N ARG A 147 7.20 8.64 -0.56
CA ARG A 147 8.31 8.55 -1.50
C ARG A 147 8.30 7.18 -2.16
N GLN A 148 8.25 7.20 -3.47
CA GLN A 148 8.32 6.06 -4.37
C GLN A 148 9.77 5.65 -4.67
N HIS A 149 9.93 4.43 -5.18
CA HIS A 149 11.21 3.91 -5.67
C HIS A 149 11.12 3.60 -7.18
N ALA A 150 11.25 4.63 -8.02
CA ALA A 150 10.98 4.58 -9.46
C ALA A 150 11.82 3.54 -10.23
N GLU A 151 13.09 3.36 -9.85
CA GLU A 151 13.96 2.37 -10.51
C GLU A 151 13.41 0.94 -10.35
N LEU A 152 13.14 0.54 -9.11
CA LEU A 152 12.51 -0.75 -8.79
C LEU A 152 11.17 -0.91 -9.49
N SER A 153 10.28 0.09 -9.46
CA SER A 153 8.96 -0.05 -10.07
C SER A 153 9.02 -0.21 -11.60
N ARG A 154 9.94 0.50 -12.28
CA ARG A 154 10.22 0.31 -13.71
C ARG A 154 10.81 -1.08 -14.01
N SER A 155 11.70 -1.56 -13.14
CA SER A 155 12.26 -2.92 -13.23
C SER A 155 11.17 -3.99 -13.09
N LEU A 156 10.28 -3.84 -12.11
CA LEU A 156 9.12 -4.72 -11.89
C LEU A 156 8.17 -4.71 -13.08
N LEU A 157 7.78 -3.53 -13.59
CA LEU A 157 6.92 -3.41 -14.79
C LEU A 157 7.53 -4.17 -15.97
N LYS A 158 8.81 -3.92 -16.27
CA LYS A 158 9.52 -4.60 -17.36
C LYS A 158 9.57 -6.12 -17.14
N GLY A 159 9.77 -6.55 -15.89
CA GLY A 159 9.79 -7.96 -15.51
C GLY A 159 8.44 -8.66 -15.68
N LEU A 160 7.34 -7.98 -15.32
CA LEU A 160 5.97 -8.47 -15.46
C LEU A 160 5.57 -8.59 -16.93
N VAL A 161 5.81 -7.54 -17.73
CA VAL A 161 5.54 -7.55 -19.18
C VAL A 161 6.29 -8.67 -19.88
N LYS A 162 7.59 -8.86 -19.57
CA LYS A 162 8.39 -9.96 -20.12
C LYS A 162 7.85 -11.36 -19.79
N ARG A 163 7.05 -11.49 -18.72
CA ARG A 163 6.42 -12.73 -18.27
C ARG A 163 4.99 -12.88 -18.76
N GLY A 164 4.53 -11.99 -19.64
CA GLY A 164 3.20 -12.07 -20.26
C GLY A 164 2.07 -11.45 -19.44
N PHE A 165 2.37 -10.61 -18.44
CA PHE A 165 1.35 -9.83 -17.74
C PHE A 165 1.10 -8.50 -18.47
N ASP A 166 -0.17 -8.19 -18.72
CA ASP A 166 -0.61 -6.89 -19.22
C ASP A 166 -0.82 -5.93 -18.04
N VAL A 167 0.16 -5.05 -17.81
CA VAL A 167 0.17 -4.13 -16.67
C VAL A 167 0.17 -2.69 -17.16
N ALA A 168 -0.78 -1.89 -16.66
CA ALA A 168 -0.83 -0.47 -16.95
C ALA A 168 0.33 0.29 -16.30
N ASN A 169 1.03 1.08 -17.10
CA ASN A 169 2.06 1.97 -16.60
C ASN A 169 1.46 3.31 -16.15
N VAL A 170 1.53 3.63 -14.86
CA VAL A 170 1.14 4.94 -14.32
C VAL A 170 2.40 5.80 -14.22
N GLY A 171 2.70 6.52 -15.31
CA GLY A 171 3.91 7.36 -15.40
C GLY A 171 3.80 8.72 -14.70
N LYS A 172 2.59 9.12 -14.31
CA LYS A 172 2.32 10.37 -13.58
C LYS A 172 1.23 10.17 -12.53
N PHE A 173 1.40 10.76 -11.36
CA PHE A 173 0.40 10.82 -10.30
C PHE A 173 -0.63 11.90 -10.64
N ASP A 174 -1.68 11.48 -11.35
CA ASP A 174 -2.77 12.32 -11.84
C ASP A 174 -4.11 11.64 -11.52
N PRO A 175 -4.56 11.67 -10.25
CA PRO A 175 -5.79 11.00 -9.85
C PRO A 175 -6.98 11.59 -10.61
N ARG A 176 -7.78 10.72 -11.25
CA ARG A 176 -9.00 11.12 -11.97
C ARG A 176 -10.29 10.76 -11.24
N GLY A 177 -10.18 9.90 -10.24
CA GLY A 177 -11.25 9.60 -9.31
C GLY A 177 -11.44 10.74 -8.29
N ASN A 178 -11.76 10.36 -7.07
CA ASN A 178 -11.93 11.33 -5.97
C ASN A 178 -11.01 10.95 -4.79
N PRO A 179 -9.68 11.13 -4.94
CA PRO A 179 -8.71 10.66 -3.96
C PRO A 179 -9.00 11.28 -2.59
N ALA A 180 -9.41 10.42 -1.67
CA ALA A 180 -9.89 10.83 -0.34
C ALA A 180 -8.79 11.08 0.68
#